data_AF-B0CXZ5-F1
#
_entry.id   AF-B0CXZ5-F1
#
_cell.length_a   1.000
_cell.length_b   1.000
_cell.length_c   1.000
_cell.angle_alpha   90.00
_cell.angle_beta   90.00
_cell.angle_gamma   90.00
#
_symmetry.space_group_name_H-M   'P 1'
#
loop_
_entity.id
_entity.type
_entity.pdbx_description
1 polymer ?
#
loop_
_entity_poly.entity_id
_entity_poly.type
_entity_poly.pdbx_seq_one_letter_code
_entity_poly.pdbx_strand_id
1 'polypeptide(L)'
;PKPGATLVQVKCMARTRIPTPHGPAFLHLYHNNRDAKEHLAIVIDPAQTSDDALAAPPIRSRSLDAVWSETETEAERIIRGAYVGRLSPTLQRPSNPTCHHSASISVMTGVPSPLIRIHSECFTGETVGSMRCDCGEQLDEAIRQISQPITLPATSSRMPTIIPGRGAIIYLRQEGRGIGLLSKIRAYNLQDMGHDTVTANLMLGHKADERGYELAGAILRDLGLGSDHAGVEGVRVLTNNPDKVEALLRENIRVVERVPMIPRSWQNRKPKADAKNLDKYLRTKVLRMGHMLPL
;
A
#
# COMPACT_ATOMS: atom_id res chain seq x y z
N PRO A 1 6.36 -11.08 19.65
CA PRO A 1 4.94 -11.49 19.70
C PRO A 1 4.50 -11.78 21.14
N LYS A 2 3.35 -11.25 21.58
CA LYS A 2 2.75 -11.68 22.86
C LYS A 2 2.34 -13.16 22.73
N PRO A 3 2.68 -14.03 23.69
CA PRO A 3 2.25 -15.42 23.67
C PRO A 3 0.71 -15.46 23.70
N GLY A 4 0.09 -16.09 22.69
CA GLY A 4 -1.36 -16.28 22.58
C GLY A 4 -2.11 -15.41 21.57
N ALA A 5 -1.45 -14.48 20.86
CA ALA A 5 -2.09 -13.74 19.78
C ALA A 5 -2.17 -14.59 18.50
N THR A 6 -3.38 -14.92 18.05
CA THR A 6 -3.63 -15.60 16.77
C THR A 6 -2.97 -14.82 15.62
N LEU A 7 -2.23 -15.53 14.76
CA LEU A 7 -1.61 -14.91 13.59
C LEU A 7 -2.69 -14.28 12.69
N VAL A 8 -2.45 -13.05 12.23
CA VAL A 8 -3.36 -12.38 11.30
C VAL A 8 -3.31 -13.10 9.96
N GLN A 9 -4.47 -13.60 9.54
CA GLN A 9 -4.67 -14.27 8.26
C GLN A 9 -5.49 -13.37 7.35
N VAL A 10 -5.15 -13.39 6.06
CA VAL A 10 -5.85 -12.62 5.02
C VAL A 10 -6.15 -13.51 3.83
N LYS A 11 -7.23 -13.19 3.13
CA LYS A 11 -7.61 -13.83 1.87
C LYS A 11 -8.04 -12.75 0.89
N CYS A 12 -7.37 -12.69 -0.27
CA CYS A 12 -7.75 -11.81 -1.36
C CYS A 12 -9.00 -12.38 -2.04
N MET A 13 -10.13 -11.72 -1.84
CA MET A 13 -11.44 -12.17 -2.30
C MET A 13 -11.69 -11.85 -3.77
N ALA A 14 -11.19 -10.70 -4.24
CA ALA A 14 -11.38 -10.28 -5.62
C ALA A 14 -10.23 -9.40 -6.09
N ARG A 15 -9.98 -9.42 -7.40
CA ARG A 15 -9.06 -8.50 -8.06
C ARG A 15 -9.64 -7.98 -9.37
N THR A 16 -9.49 -6.69 -9.64
CA THR A 16 -9.82 -6.12 -10.94
C THR A 16 -8.83 -5.04 -11.37
N ARG A 17 -8.75 -4.80 -12.69
CA ARG A 17 -7.93 -3.72 -13.25
C ARG A 17 -8.69 -2.40 -13.21
N ILE A 18 -8.09 -1.38 -12.64
CA ILE A 18 -8.63 -0.03 -12.55
C ILE A 18 -7.72 0.91 -13.37
N PRO A 19 -8.22 1.58 -14.41
CA PRO A 19 -7.48 2.66 -15.05
C PRO A 19 -7.39 3.86 -14.11
N THR A 20 -6.20 4.46 -13.99
CA THR A 20 -5.97 5.67 -13.20
C THR A 20 -5.27 6.73 -14.06
N PRO A 21 -5.25 8.01 -13.64
CA PRO A 21 -4.45 9.04 -14.31
C PRO A 21 -2.95 8.71 -14.44
N HIS A 22 -2.43 7.85 -13.56
CA HIS A 22 -1.02 7.43 -13.52
C HIS A 22 -0.79 6.07 -14.20
N GLY A 23 -1.77 5.55 -14.95
CA GLY A 23 -1.71 4.24 -15.61
C GLY A 23 -2.59 3.18 -14.93
N PRO A 24 -2.59 1.94 -15.45
CA PRO A 24 -3.41 0.87 -14.89
C PRO A 24 -2.87 0.39 -13.55
N ALA A 25 -3.78 0.16 -12.61
CA ALA A 25 -3.50 -0.51 -11.35
C ALA A 25 -4.42 -1.73 -11.19
N PHE A 26 -4.04 -2.68 -10.34
CA PHE A 26 -4.88 -3.79 -9.91
C PHE A 26 -5.36 -3.55 -8.49
N LEU A 27 -6.66 -3.41 -8.34
CA LEU A 27 -7.30 -3.33 -7.03
C LEU A 27 -7.58 -4.74 -6.52
N HIS A 28 -7.04 -5.07 -5.36
CA HIS A 28 -7.27 -6.32 -4.65
C HIS A 28 -8.09 -6.03 -3.40
N LEU A 29 -9.12 -6.84 -3.15
CA LEU A 29 -9.96 -6.74 -1.94
C LEU A 29 -9.65 -7.92 -1.02
N TYR A 30 -9.42 -7.64 0.26
CA TYR A 30 -9.00 -8.59 1.27
C TYR A 30 -10.00 -8.71 2.42
N HIS A 31 -10.33 -9.95 2.76
CA HIS A 31 -10.93 -10.32 4.04
C HIS A 31 -9.86 -10.77 5.02
N ASN A 32 -10.17 -10.74 6.32
CA ASN A 32 -9.23 -11.08 7.37
C ASN A 32 -9.93 -11.68 8.60
N ASN A 33 -9.14 -12.22 9.53
CA ASN A 33 -9.62 -12.84 10.78
C ASN A 33 -9.55 -11.91 12.01
N ARG A 34 -9.22 -10.62 11.82
CA ARG A 34 -9.02 -9.66 12.91
C ARG A 34 -10.16 -8.66 13.05
N ASP A 35 -10.76 -8.25 11.94
CA ASP A 35 -11.95 -7.42 11.90
C ASP A 35 -12.88 -7.81 10.74
N ALA A 36 -14.06 -7.19 10.70
CA ALA A 36 -15.06 -7.42 9.65
C ALA A 36 -14.91 -6.46 8.46
N LYS A 37 -13.76 -5.77 8.31
CA LYS A 37 -13.57 -4.75 7.29
C LYS A 37 -12.91 -5.34 6.05
N GLU A 38 -13.25 -4.77 4.90
CA GLU A 38 -12.62 -5.08 3.63
C GLU A 38 -11.41 -4.19 3.41
N HIS A 39 -10.20 -4.74 3.51
CA HIS A 39 -8.98 -3.99 3.26
C HIS A 39 -8.58 -4.10 1.79
N LEU A 40 -7.81 -3.14 1.27
CA LEU A 40 -7.49 -3.11 -0.15
C LEU A 40 -5.97 -3.13 -0.35
N ALA A 41 -5.53 -3.67 -1.49
CA ALA A 41 -4.20 -3.42 -2.03
C ALA A 41 -4.32 -2.89 -3.46
N ILE A 42 -3.69 -1.74 -3.73
CA ILE A 42 -3.57 -1.17 -5.06
C ILE A 42 -2.19 -1.55 -5.59
N VAL A 43 -2.14 -2.54 -6.47
CA VAL A 43 -0.89 -3.05 -7.04
C VAL A 43 -0.66 -2.40 -8.39
N ILE A 44 0.49 -1.77 -8.56
CA ILE A 44 0.92 -1.16 -9.81
C ILE A 44 2.06 -2.03 -10.33
N ASP A 45 1.72 -2.83 -11.32
CA ASP A 45 2.66 -3.75 -11.97
C ASP A 45 2.10 -4.11 -13.37
N PRO A 46 2.22 -3.20 -14.35
CA PRO A 46 1.69 -3.38 -15.69
C PRO A 46 2.24 -4.63 -16.40
N ALA A 47 3.39 -5.14 -15.96
CA ALA A 47 4.01 -6.35 -16.46
C ALA A 47 3.09 -7.58 -16.33
N GLN A 48 2.14 -7.58 -15.40
CA GLN A 48 1.10 -8.63 -15.27
C GLN A 48 0.16 -8.76 -16.48
N THR A 49 0.10 -7.72 -17.32
CA THR A 49 -0.75 -7.70 -18.52
C THR A 49 0.04 -7.80 -19.82
N SER A 50 1.36 -7.79 -19.76
CA SER A 50 2.20 -7.94 -20.95
C SER A 50 2.50 -9.41 -21.20
N ASP A 51 2.59 -9.77 -22.49
CA ASP A 51 3.11 -11.06 -22.93
C ASP A 51 4.65 -11.02 -23.13
N ASP A 52 5.27 -9.86 -22.93
CA ASP A 52 6.72 -9.67 -23.04
C ASP A 52 7.49 -10.36 -21.90
N ALA A 53 8.79 -10.57 -22.12
CA ALA A 53 9.69 -11.10 -21.11
C ALA A 53 9.70 -10.18 -19.85
N LEU A 54 9.41 -10.78 -18.70
CA LEU A 54 9.33 -10.07 -17.43
C LEU A 54 10.72 -9.80 -16.86
N ALA A 55 10.99 -8.56 -16.48
CA ALA A 55 12.24 -8.18 -15.80
C ALA A 55 12.29 -8.65 -14.33
N ALA A 56 11.13 -8.89 -13.72
CA ALA A 56 10.99 -9.41 -12.37
C ALA A 56 9.66 -10.18 -12.25
N PRO A 57 9.52 -11.08 -11.25
CA PRO A 57 8.26 -11.77 -10.98
C PRO A 57 7.10 -10.78 -10.76
N PRO A 58 5.89 -11.11 -11.25
CA PRO A 58 4.73 -10.24 -11.06
C PRO A 58 4.25 -10.25 -9.61
N ILE A 59 3.77 -9.10 -9.12
CA ILE A 59 3.23 -8.94 -7.76
C ILE A 59 1.81 -9.51 -7.70
N ARG A 60 1.66 -10.77 -7.25
CA ARG A 60 0.38 -11.47 -7.25
C ARG A 60 0.05 -12.08 -5.91
N SER A 61 -1.25 -12.06 -5.60
CA SER A 61 -1.80 -12.64 -4.39
C SER A 61 -1.82 -14.17 -4.49
N ARG A 62 -1.17 -14.83 -3.54
CA ARG A 62 -1.17 -16.30 -3.40
C ARG A 62 -2.57 -16.82 -3.10
N SER A 63 -3.30 -16.19 -2.18
CA SER A 63 -4.66 -16.59 -1.83
C SER A 63 -5.68 -16.34 -2.95
N LEU A 64 -5.44 -15.34 -3.81
CA LEU A 64 -6.21 -15.15 -5.04
C LEU A 64 -5.92 -16.28 -6.04
N ASP A 65 -4.67 -16.62 -6.31
CA ASP A 65 -4.38 -17.62 -7.34
C ASP A 65 -4.61 -19.07 -6.87
N ALA A 66 -4.75 -19.31 -5.56
CA ALA A 66 -5.08 -20.62 -5.00
C ALA A 66 -6.43 -21.17 -5.49
N VAL A 67 -6.57 -22.50 -5.45
CA VAL A 67 -7.88 -23.17 -5.59
C VAL A 67 -8.65 -23.01 -4.29
N TRP A 68 -9.92 -22.59 -4.37
CA TRP A 68 -10.73 -22.34 -3.17
C TRP A 68 -11.60 -23.53 -2.75
N SER A 69 -12.01 -24.37 -3.69
CA SER A 69 -12.75 -25.59 -3.44
C SER A 69 -12.48 -26.61 -4.55
N GLU A 70 -12.72 -27.89 -4.27
CA GLU A 70 -12.57 -28.97 -5.26
C GLU A 70 -13.51 -28.82 -6.47
N THR A 71 -14.61 -28.10 -6.29
CA THR A 71 -15.62 -27.84 -7.33
C THR A 71 -15.46 -26.48 -7.99
N GLU A 72 -14.39 -25.72 -7.69
CA GLU A 72 -14.17 -24.39 -8.25
C GLU A 72 -13.93 -24.47 -9.76
N THR A 73 -14.76 -23.78 -10.53
CA THR A 73 -14.66 -23.71 -11.99
C THR A 73 -13.65 -22.66 -12.45
N GLU A 74 -13.11 -22.81 -13.66
CA GLU A 74 -12.26 -21.78 -14.27
C GLU A 74 -12.97 -20.44 -14.43
N ALA A 75 -14.28 -20.45 -14.70
CA ALA A 75 -15.11 -19.26 -14.81
C ALA A 75 -15.18 -18.50 -13.47
N GLU A 76 -15.42 -19.19 -12.35
CA GLU A 76 -15.42 -18.57 -11.02
C GLU A 76 -14.05 -17.95 -10.69
N ARG A 77 -12.96 -18.63 -11.05
CA ARG A 77 -11.59 -18.10 -10.91
C ARG A 77 -11.41 -16.81 -11.71
N ILE A 78 -11.87 -16.76 -12.95
CA ILE A 78 -11.81 -15.56 -13.80
C ILE A 78 -12.66 -14.43 -13.20
N ILE A 79 -13.90 -14.73 -12.77
CA ILE A 79 -14.84 -13.75 -12.20
C ILE A 79 -14.26 -13.04 -10.98
N ARG A 80 -13.63 -13.78 -10.06
CA ARG A 80 -12.97 -13.19 -8.89
C ARG A 80 -11.60 -12.58 -9.21
N GLY A 81 -11.14 -12.69 -10.45
CA GLY A 81 -9.94 -12.00 -10.92
C GLY A 81 -8.67 -12.82 -10.89
N ALA A 82 -8.72 -14.13 -10.66
CA ALA A 82 -7.59 -15.05 -10.70
C ALA A 82 -7.26 -15.48 -12.15
N TYR A 83 -6.85 -14.52 -12.98
CA TYR A 83 -6.48 -14.70 -14.39
C TYR A 83 -5.10 -14.10 -14.72
N VAL A 84 -4.56 -14.39 -15.90
CA VAL A 84 -3.31 -13.80 -16.42
C VAL A 84 -3.56 -13.08 -17.75
N GLY A 85 -2.72 -12.10 -18.07
CA GLY A 85 -2.88 -11.28 -19.27
C GLY A 85 -4.07 -10.33 -19.18
N ARG A 86 -4.63 -9.95 -20.34
CA ARG A 86 -5.78 -9.05 -20.46
C ARG A 86 -7.03 -9.84 -20.87
N LEU A 87 -8.10 -9.71 -20.10
CA LEU A 87 -9.40 -10.29 -20.46
C LEU A 87 -10.00 -9.57 -21.66
N SER A 88 -10.61 -10.34 -22.55
CA SER A 88 -11.47 -9.86 -23.64
C SER A 88 -12.62 -10.86 -23.86
N PRO A 89 -13.64 -10.53 -24.66
CA PRO A 89 -14.69 -11.50 -25.03
C PRO A 89 -14.15 -12.78 -25.66
N THR A 90 -12.96 -12.73 -26.28
CA THR A 90 -12.35 -13.85 -27.01
C THR A 90 -11.17 -14.48 -26.27
N LEU A 91 -10.64 -13.84 -25.22
CA LEU A 91 -9.47 -14.29 -24.49
C LEU A 91 -9.72 -14.24 -22.98
N GLN A 92 -9.86 -15.43 -22.39
CA GLN A 92 -10.06 -15.61 -20.96
C GLN A 92 -9.14 -16.72 -20.49
N ARG A 93 -8.06 -16.36 -19.78
CA ARG A 93 -7.04 -17.31 -19.34
C ARG A 93 -6.96 -17.34 -17.81
N PRO A 94 -7.45 -18.40 -17.14
CA PRO A 94 -7.33 -18.51 -15.70
C PRO A 94 -5.86 -18.60 -15.28
N SER A 95 -5.57 -18.15 -14.06
CA SER A 95 -4.27 -18.30 -13.42
C SER A 95 -4.05 -19.77 -13.02
N ASN A 96 -2.80 -20.22 -13.08
CA ASN A 96 -2.44 -21.58 -12.68
C ASN A 96 -2.19 -21.62 -11.15
N PRO A 97 -3.00 -22.36 -10.37
CA PRO A 97 -2.87 -22.44 -8.92
C PRO A 97 -1.61 -23.16 -8.43
N THR A 98 -1.04 -24.08 -9.22
CA THR A 98 0.19 -24.79 -8.87
C THR A 98 1.46 -24.02 -9.25
N CYS A 99 1.31 -23.00 -10.08
CA CYS A 99 2.38 -22.06 -10.36
C CYS A 99 2.49 -21.07 -9.20
N HIS A 100 2.97 -21.53 -8.05
CA HIS A 100 3.79 -20.66 -7.24
C HIS A 100 4.85 -20.11 -8.21
N HIS A 101 4.95 -18.80 -8.40
CA HIS A 101 5.89 -18.15 -9.33
C HIS A 101 7.38 -18.38 -8.99
N SER A 102 7.69 -19.52 -8.37
CA SER A 102 8.93 -20.27 -8.35
C SER A 102 9.40 -20.78 -9.72
N ALA A 103 8.62 -20.60 -10.80
CA ALA A 103 9.10 -20.83 -12.15
C ALA A 103 10.15 -19.77 -12.52
N SER A 104 11.35 -19.86 -11.94
CA SER A 104 12.65 -19.42 -12.46
C SER A 104 12.71 -18.11 -13.26
N ILE A 105 11.87 -17.11 -12.96
CA ILE A 105 12.07 -15.75 -13.45
C ILE A 105 13.13 -15.16 -12.54
N SER A 106 14.39 -15.33 -12.95
CA SER A 106 15.50 -14.62 -12.34
C SER A 106 15.22 -13.13 -12.49
N VAL A 107 15.15 -12.42 -11.34
CA VAL A 107 15.07 -10.96 -11.34
C VAL A 107 16.28 -10.45 -12.11
N MET A 108 16.04 -9.65 -13.16
CA MET A 108 17.12 -9.00 -13.88
C MET A 108 17.98 -8.21 -12.90
N THR A 109 19.30 -8.37 -13.01
CA THR A 109 20.25 -7.66 -12.16
C THR A 109 20.02 -6.16 -12.23
N GLY A 110 19.88 -5.50 -11.09
CA GLY A 110 19.69 -4.05 -11.00
C GLY A 110 18.22 -3.60 -10.95
N VAL A 111 17.24 -4.50 -11.06
CA VAL A 111 15.83 -4.14 -10.78
C VAL A 111 15.69 -3.82 -9.29
N PRO A 112 15.25 -2.61 -8.91
CA PRO A 112 15.07 -2.26 -7.51
C PRO A 112 13.90 -3.02 -6.91
N SER A 113 13.99 -3.30 -5.62
CA SER A 113 12.87 -3.80 -4.83
C SER A 113 11.61 -2.96 -5.03
N PRO A 114 10.40 -3.57 -5.06
CA PRO A 114 9.16 -2.86 -5.29
C PRO A 114 8.93 -1.78 -4.24
N LEU A 115 8.40 -0.63 -4.68
CA LEU A 115 8.08 0.49 -3.82
C LEU A 115 6.70 0.27 -3.20
N ILE A 116 6.60 0.29 -1.87
CA ILE A 116 5.36 0.09 -1.16
C ILE A 116 4.95 1.29 -0.33
N ARG A 117 3.64 1.43 -0.10
CA ARG A 117 3.07 2.43 0.79
C ARG A 117 2.02 1.78 1.69
N ILE A 118 2.16 1.93 3.00
CA ILE A 118 1.06 1.63 3.93
C ILE A 118 0.23 2.89 4.12
N HIS A 119 -1.02 2.84 3.66
CA HIS A 119 -1.95 3.96 3.70
C HIS A 119 -3.10 3.65 4.65
N SER A 120 -3.38 4.56 5.59
CA SER A 120 -4.56 4.46 6.44
C SER A 120 -5.65 5.31 5.83
N GLU A 121 -6.84 4.73 5.63
CA GLU A 121 -8.04 5.40 5.12
C GLU A 121 -8.26 6.76 5.81
N CYS A 122 -8.58 7.76 4.98
CA CYS A 122 -8.95 9.10 5.40
C CYS A 122 -10.01 9.66 4.45
N PHE A 123 -11.26 9.31 4.71
CA PHE A 123 -12.44 9.69 3.93
C PHE A 123 -12.51 11.20 3.67
N THR A 124 -12.30 12.02 4.71
CA THR A 124 -12.34 13.48 4.55
C THR A 124 -11.22 14.02 3.66
N GLY A 125 -10.02 13.44 3.70
CA GLY A 125 -8.91 13.88 2.86
C GLY A 125 -8.99 13.37 1.44
N GLU A 126 -9.37 12.10 1.27
CA GLU A 126 -9.31 11.37 0.00
C GLU A 126 -10.57 11.57 -0.84
N THR A 127 -11.75 11.52 -0.23
CA THR A 127 -13.03 11.58 -0.94
C THR A 127 -13.58 13.00 -0.99
N VAL A 128 -13.51 13.73 0.14
CA VAL A 128 -14.08 15.09 0.23
C VAL A 128 -13.08 16.16 -0.24
N GLY A 129 -11.78 15.86 -0.26
CA GLY A 129 -10.75 16.84 -0.62
C GLY A 129 -10.42 17.83 0.51
N SER A 130 -10.54 17.41 1.77
CA SER A 130 -10.29 18.27 2.93
C SER A 130 -8.85 18.77 2.98
N MET A 131 -8.69 20.09 3.09
CA MET A 131 -7.40 20.74 3.31
C MET A 131 -6.92 20.71 4.78
N ARG A 132 -7.68 20.08 5.69
CA ARG A 132 -7.27 19.91 7.11
C ARG A 132 -6.13 18.90 7.27
N CYS A 133 -5.92 18.03 6.28
CA CYS A 133 -4.89 17.01 6.29
C CYS A 133 -4.28 16.83 4.90
N ASP A 134 -3.17 16.10 4.84
CA ASP A 134 -2.41 15.77 3.64
C ASP A 134 -2.73 14.37 3.07
N CYS A 135 -3.73 13.67 3.61
CA CYS A 135 -3.92 12.24 3.31
C CYS A 135 -4.30 11.97 1.84
N GLY A 136 -5.21 12.77 1.26
CA GLY A 136 -5.64 12.60 -0.13
C GLY A 136 -4.48 12.83 -1.10
N GLU A 137 -3.72 13.90 -0.88
CA GLU A 137 -2.53 14.18 -1.67
C GLU A 137 -1.44 13.11 -1.50
N GLN A 138 -1.26 12.58 -0.29
CA GLN A 138 -0.31 11.49 -0.06
C GLN A 138 -0.70 10.21 -0.79
N LEU A 139 -1.99 9.90 -0.90
CA LEU A 139 -2.46 8.74 -1.65
C LEU A 139 -2.17 8.90 -3.14
N ASP A 140 -2.56 10.04 -3.72
CA ASP A 140 -2.32 10.33 -5.14
C ASP A 140 -0.81 10.34 -5.48
N GLU A 141 0.00 11.00 -4.66
CA GLU A 141 1.44 11.06 -4.88
C GLU A 141 2.11 9.67 -4.72
N ALA A 142 1.61 8.82 -3.82
CA ALA A 142 2.10 7.45 -3.70
C ALA A 142 1.78 6.62 -4.96
N ILE A 143 0.55 6.74 -5.49
CA ILE A 143 0.18 6.10 -6.76
C ILE A 143 1.11 6.59 -7.87
N ARG A 144 1.28 7.91 -8.01
CA ARG A 144 2.15 8.51 -9.03
C ARG A 144 3.60 8.03 -8.94
N GLN A 145 4.20 8.03 -7.74
CA GLN A 145 5.59 7.62 -7.54
C GLN A 145 5.81 6.15 -7.88
N ILE A 146 4.90 5.28 -7.45
CA ILE A 146 4.99 3.84 -7.75
C ILE A 146 4.80 3.58 -9.25
N SER A 147 3.95 4.35 -9.92
CA SER A 147 3.73 4.27 -11.37
C SER A 147 4.89 4.78 -12.24
N GLN A 148 5.89 5.46 -11.68
CA GLN A 148 6.99 6.00 -12.49
C GLN A 148 7.79 4.87 -13.16
N PRO A 149 8.17 5.01 -14.45
CA PRO A 149 9.08 4.07 -15.10
C PRO A 149 10.42 3.99 -14.36
N ILE A 150 10.97 2.79 -14.29
CA ILE A 150 12.25 2.52 -13.64
C ILE A 150 13.31 2.37 -14.73
N THR A 151 14.36 3.19 -14.67
CA THR A 151 15.50 3.07 -15.58
C THR A 151 16.54 2.17 -14.95
N LEU A 152 16.84 1.05 -15.61
CA LEU A 152 17.92 0.16 -15.23
C LEU A 152 19.23 0.67 -15.85
N PRO A 153 20.33 0.76 -15.07
CA PRO A 153 21.61 1.23 -15.59
C PRO A 153 22.13 0.28 -16.67
N ALA A 154 22.88 0.84 -17.64
CA ALA A 154 23.60 0.03 -18.60
C ALA A 154 24.61 -0.87 -17.88
N THR A 155 24.70 -2.13 -18.30
CA THR A 155 25.81 -3.00 -17.92
C THR A 155 26.80 -3.08 -19.08
N SER A 156 28.00 -3.61 -18.86
CA SER A 156 29.04 -3.76 -19.89
C SER A 156 28.58 -4.51 -21.14
N SER A 157 27.43 -5.20 -21.11
CA SER A 157 26.87 -5.98 -22.20
C SER A 157 25.47 -5.54 -22.66
N ARG A 158 24.82 -4.54 -22.05
CA ARG A 158 23.45 -4.11 -22.40
C ARG A 158 23.21 -2.62 -22.24
N MET A 159 22.47 -2.06 -23.20
CA MET A 159 21.95 -0.68 -23.17
C MET A 159 20.99 -0.46 -21.98
N PRO A 160 20.81 0.78 -21.50
CA PRO A 160 19.82 1.10 -20.48
C PRO A 160 18.44 0.59 -20.90
N THR A 161 17.73 -0.05 -19.98
CA THR A 161 16.39 -0.57 -20.22
C THR A 161 15.41 0.13 -19.28
N ILE A 162 14.29 0.57 -19.83
CA ILE A 162 13.21 1.18 -19.04
C ILE A 162 12.15 0.09 -18.83
N ILE A 163 11.81 -0.15 -17.56
CA ILE A 163 10.73 -1.04 -17.17
C ILE A 163 9.58 -0.23 -16.57
N PRO A 164 8.33 -0.72 -16.61
CA PRO A 164 7.20 -0.01 -16.03
C PRO A 164 7.33 0.10 -14.50
N GLY A 165 6.54 1.01 -13.91
CA GLY A 165 6.44 1.17 -12.47
C GLY A 165 6.01 -0.12 -11.76
N ARG A 166 6.56 -0.35 -10.56
CA ARG A 166 6.41 -1.60 -9.83
C ARG A 166 6.29 -1.38 -8.33
N GLY A 167 5.16 -1.79 -7.75
CA GLY A 167 4.93 -1.67 -6.31
C GLY A 167 3.48 -1.83 -5.88
N ALA A 168 3.20 -1.51 -4.61
CA ALA A 168 1.88 -1.69 -4.03
C ALA A 168 1.55 -0.67 -2.92
N ILE A 169 0.31 -0.22 -2.89
CA ILE A 169 -0.25 0.55 -1.77
C ILE A 169 -1.17 -0.39 -0.98
N ILE A 170 -0.84 -0.62 0.28
CA ILE A 170 -1.70 -1.35 1.20
C ILE A 170 -2.62 -0.33 1.86
N TYR A 171 -3.88 -0.33 1.46
CA TYR A 171 -4.89 0.61 1.91
C TYR A 171 -5.72 -0.04 3.03
N LEU A 172 -5.45 0.41 4.26
CA LEU A 172 -6.06 -0.12 5.46
C LEU A 172 -7.25 0.75 5.87
N ARG A 173 -8.44 0.15 6.01
CA ARG A 173 -9.68 0.80 6.46
C ARG A 173 -9.72 1.09 7.96
N GLN A 174 -8.76 1.89 8.40
CA GLN A 174 -8.56 2.29 9.80
C GLN A 174 -8.64 3.81 9.94
N GLU A 175 -9.79 4.35 9.52
CA GLU A 175 -10.13 5.77 9.63
C GLU A 175 -9.88 6.34 11.03
N GLY A 176 -9.46 7.61 11.07
CA GLY A 176 -9.27 8.35 12.31
C GLY A 176 -8.11 7.86 13.18
N ARG A 177 -7.18 7.07 12.61
CA ARG A 177 -6.16 6.32 13.38
C ARG A 177 -6.76 5.21 14.25
N GLY A 178 -7.79 4.54 13.73
CA GLY A 178 -8.45 3.41 14.39
C GLY A 178 -9.74 3.78 15.13
N ILE A 179 -9.95 5.06 15.47
CA ILE A 179 -11.14 5.51 16.22
C ILE A 179 -12.41 5.62 15.36
N GLY A 180 -12.28 5.55 14.03
CA GLY A 180 -13.38 5.66 13.09
C GLY A 180 -13.79 7.09 12.72
N LEU A 181 -14.65 7.20 11.70
CA LEU A 181 -15.05 8.49 11.11
C LEU A 181 -15.85 9.36 12.08
N LEU A 182 -16.79 8.77 12.83
CA LEU A 182 -17.64 9.48 13.78
C LEU A 182 -16.79 10.22 14.84
N SER A 183 -15.88 9.50 15.50
CA SER A 183 -15.00 10.09 16.51
C SER A 183 -14.03 11.11 15.91
N LYS A 184 -13.56 10.89 14.68
CA LYS A 184 -12.75 11.88 13.96
C LYS A 184 -13.50 13.19 13.72
N ILE A 185 -14.77 13.13 13.30
CA ILE A 185 -15.59 14.35 13.11
C ILE A 185 -15.81 15.06 14.44
N ARG A 186 -16.08 14.33 15.53
CA ARG A 186 -16.17 14.91 16.88
C ARG A 186 -14.85 15.56 17.31
N ALA A 187 -13.72 14.92 17.05
CA ALA A 187 -12.39 15.46 17.35
C ALA A 187 -12.09 16.73 16.55
N TYR A 188 -12.61 16.84 15.33
CA TYR A 188 -12.54 18.07 14.52
C TYR A 188 -13.33 19.21 15.16
N ASN A 189 -14.53 18.97 15.67
CA ASN A 189 -15.30 20.00 16.38
C ASN A 189 -14.55 20.49 17.63
N LEU A 190 -13.95 19.58 18.40
CA LEU A 190 -13.10 19.96 19.55
C LEU A 190 -11.87 20.77 19.13
N GLN A 191 -11.28 20.46 17.97
CA GLN A 191 -10.17 21.24 17.44
C GLN A 191 -10.59 22.64 16.99
N ASP A 192 -11.78 22.77 16.41
CA ASP A 192 -12.37 24.06 16.05
C ASP A 192 -12.69 24.90 17.31
N MET A 193 -12.91 24.24 18.46
CA MET A 193 -13.00 24.89 19.78
C MET A 193 -11.62 25.23 20.40
N GLY A 194 -10.51 24.89 19.73
CA GLY A 194 -9.15 25.27 20.11
C GLY A 194 -8.28 24.14 20.68
N HIS A 195 -8.83 22.96 20.93
CA HIS A 195 -8.04 21.82 21.42
C HIS A 195 -7.05 21.32 20.36
N ASP A 196 -5.88 20.83 20.77
CA ASP A 196 -5.00 20.12 19.84
C ASP A 196 -5.49 18.69 19.57
N THR A 197 -4.95 18.04 18.54
CA THR A 197 -5.39 16.70 18.12
C THR A 197 -5.25 15.64 19.21
N VAL A 198 -4.21 15.69 20.03
CA VAL A 198 -4.01 14.68 21.10
C VAL A 198 -5.02 14.92 22.21
N THR A 199 -5.17 16.17 22.64
CA THR A 199 -6.14 16.57 23.68
C THR A 199 -7.56 16.22 23.26
N ALA A 200 -7.96 16.52 22.02
CA ALA A 200 -9.27 16.19 21.48
C ALA A 200 -9.55 14.67 21.51
N ASN A 201 -8.57 13.83 21.17
CA ASN A 201 -8.72 12.38 21.23
C ASN A 201 -8.86 11.88 22.68
N LEU A 202 -8.06 12.40 23.61
CA LEU A 202 -8.13 12.04 25.02
C LEU A 202 -9.49 12.44 25.63
N MET A 203 -10.03 13.61 25.29
CA MET A 203 -11.37 14.04 25.71
C MET A 203 -12.48 13.11 25.22
N LEU A 204 -12.28 12.45 24.08
CA LEU A 204 -13.20 11.45 23.53
C LEU A 204 -12.93 10.03 24.06
N GLY A 205 -11.97 9.85 24.97
CA GLY A 205 -11.63 8.55 25.56
C GLY A 205 -10.76 7.65 24.67
N HIS A 206 -10.10 8.21 23.65
CA HIS A 206 -9.26 7.46 22.71
C HIS A 206 -7.76 7.66 22.96
N LYS A 207 -6.94 6.69 22.52
CA LYS A 207 -5.48 6.87 22.47
C LYS A 207 -5.09 7.84 21.34
N ALA A 208 -3.84 8.29 21.37
CA ALA A 208 -3.30 9.15 20.29
C ALA A 208 -3.22 8.43 18.92
N ASP A 209 -3.04 7.11 18.95
CA ASP A 209 -3.01 6.22 17.79
C ASP A 209 -3.42 4.80 18.22
N GLU A 210 -4.44 4.23 17.58
CA GLU A 210 -4.95 2.88 17.86
C GLU A 210 -4.74 1.91 16.69
N ARG A 211 -3.91 2.32 15.72
CA ARG A 211 -3.69 1.53 14.51
C ARG A 211 -2.83 0.30 14.77
N GLY A 212 -3.22 -0.78 14.10
CA GLY A 212 -2.41 -1.98 13.89
C GLY A 212 -1.84 -2.02 12.48
N TYR A 213 -0.68 -2.64 12.31
CA TYR A 213 -0.04 -2.84 11.00
C TYR A 213 0.22 -4.32 10.69
N GLU A 214 -0.21 -5.22 11.57
CA GLU A 214 -0.11 -6.67 11.41
C GLU A 214 -0.84 -7.14 10.14
N LEU A 215 -1.97 -6.50 9.83
CA LEU A 215 -2.74 -6.76 8.63
C LEU A 215 -2.00 -6.32 7.35
N ALA A 216 -1.22 -5.24 7.41
CA ALA A 216 -0.38 -4.84 6.29
C ALA A 216 0.73 -5.87 6.02
N GLY A 217 1.37 -6.38 7.07
CA GLY A 217 2.35 -7.47 6.95
C GLY A 217 1.73 -8.73 6.33
N ALA A 218 0.52 -9.11 6.75
CA ALA A 218 -0.20 -10.26 6.19
C ALA A 218 -0.53 -10.08 4.69
N ILE A 219 -1.03 -8.90 4.29
CA ILE A 219 -1.32 -8.60 2.87
C ILE A 219 -0.04 -8.60 2.03
N LEU A 220 1.05 -7.99 2.51
CA LEU A 220 2.33 -8.00 1.79
C LEU A 220 2.85 -9.42 1.57
N ARG A 221 2.79 -10.27 2.59
CA ARG A 221 3.16 -11.69 2.46
C ARG A 221 2.26 -12.42 1.46
N ASP A 222 0.96 -12.14 1.45
CA ASP A 222 0.06 -12.76 0.48
C ASP A 222 0.39 -12.33 -0.96
N LEU A 223 0.77 -11.07 -1.18
CA LEU A 223 1.27 -10.53 -2.44
C LEU A 223 2.70 -11.02 -2.82
N GLY A 224 3.33 -11.83 -1.98
CA GLY A 224 4.70 -12.31 -2.19
C GLY A 224 5.78 -11.26 -1.93
N LEU A 225 5.46 -10.16 -1.26
CA LEU A 225 6.38 -9.04 -1.03
C LEU A 225 7.04 -9.10 0.35
N GLY A 226 8.36 -8.94 0.38
CA GLY A 226 9.12 -8.71 1.61
C GLY A 226 9.21 -9.91 2.55
N SER A 227 9.01 -11.15 2.06
CA SER A 227 9.24 -12.35 2.86
C SER A 227 10.70 -12.46 3.30
N ASP A 228 10.97 -13.04 4.47
CA ASP A 228 12.35 -13.21 5.00
C ASP A 228 13.11 -14.39 4.36
N HIS A 229 12.42 -15.20 3.55
CA HIS A 229 12.98 -16.41 2.97
C HIS A 229 14.07 -16.09 1.94
N ALA A 230 15.16 -16.87 1.97
CA ALA A 230 16.28 -16.72 1.06
C ALA A 230 15.80 -16.74 -0.41
N GLY A 231 16.19 -15.72 -1.18
CA GLY A 231 15.81 -15.57 -2.59
C GLY A 231 14.57 -14.71 -2.85
N VAL A 232 13.89 -14.18 -1.82
CA VAL A 232 12.75 -13.26 -1.98
C VAL A 232 13.19 -11.80 -1.94
N GLU A 233 12.63 -10.99 -2.83
CA GLU A 233 12.89 -9.56 -2.90
C GLU A 233 12.37 -8.84 -1.65
N GLY A 234 13.18 -7.91 -1.12
CA GLY A 234 12.73 -7.01 -0.06
C GLY A 234 11.82 -5.90 -0.61
N VAL A 235 11.44 -4.95 0.23
CA VAL A 235 10.57 -3.82 -0.16
C VAL A 235 11.19 -2.47 0.20
N ARG A 236 10.92 -1.46 -0.63
CA ARG A 236 11.23 -0.06 -0.31
C ARG A 236 9.98 0.60 0.24
N VAL A 237 10.06 1.25 1.40
CA VAL A 237 8.86 1.75 2.12
C VAL A 237 8.74 3.26 2.00
N LEU A 238 7.68 3.73 1.36
CA LEU A 238 7.35 5.14 1.16
C LEU A 238 6.69 5.75 2.40
N THR A 239 7.49 6.25 3.35
CA THR A 239 7.02 6.78 4.64
C THR A 239 7.98 7.77 5.31
N ASN A 240 7.39 8.73 6.05
CA ASN A 240 8.11 9.57 7.01
C ASN A 240 7.82 9.20 8.46
N ASN A 241 6.91 8.25 8.69
CA ASN A 241 6.63 7.72 10.02
C ASN A 241 7.58 6.53 10.27
N PRO A 242 8.54 6.63 11.21
CA PRO A 242 9.45 5.53 11.56
C PRO A 242 8.70 4.33 12.14
N ASP A 243 7.60 4.54 12.88
CA ASP A 243 6.81 3.47 13.50
C ASP A 243 6.27 2.48 12.46
N LYS A 244 5.97 2.96 11.24
CA LYS A 244 5.53 2.09 10.14
C LYS A 244 6.63 1.15 9.68
N VAL A 245 7.88 1.61 9.65
CA VAL A 245 9.03 0.79 9.28
C VAL A 245 9.26 -0.27 10.36
N GLU A 246 9.29 0.15 11.63
CA GLU A 246 9.44 -0.76 12.77
C GLU A 246 8.32 -1.80 12.84
N ALA A 247 7.08 -1.40 12.56
CA ALA A 247 5.96 -2.32 12.55
C ALA A 247 6.07 -3.38 11.44
N LEU A 248 6.54 -3.00 10.24
CA LEU A 248 6.81 -3.96 9.18
C LEU A 248 7.95 -4.92 9.53
N LEU A 249 9.03 -4.42 10.14
CA LEU A 249 10.13 -5.27 10.63
C LEU A 249 9.65 -6.27 11.69
N ARG A 250 8.76 -5.86 12.61
CA ARG A 250 8.13 -6.74 13.61
C ARG A 250 7.24 -7.82 12.99
N GLU A 251 6.70 -7.56 11.80
CA GLU A 251 5.95 -8.53 11.00
C GLU A 251 6.83 -9.40 10.09
N ASN A 252 8.16 -9.38 10.28
CA ASN A 252 9.15 -10.08 9.47
C ASN A 252 9.12 -9.67 7.99
N ILE A 253 8.80 -8.40 7.71
CA ILE A 253 8.89 -7.84 6.37
C ILE A 253 10.30 -7.28 6.15
N ARG A 254 11.01 -7.78 5.13
CA ARG A 254 12.34 -7.31 4.75
C ARG A 254 12.29 -5.93 4.10
N VAL A 255 12.50 -4.89 4.90
CA VAL A 255 12.62 -3.50 4.42
C VAL A 255 14.07 -3.22 3.99
N VAL A 256 14.29 -2.95 2.71
CA VAL A 256 15.64 -2.66 2.16
C VAL A 256 15.96 -1.18 2.12
N GLU A 257 14.92 -0.34 2.08
CA GLU A 257 15.07 1.11 1.98
C GLU A 257 13.83 1.80 2.55
N ARG A 258 14.01 2.95 3.20
CA ARG A 258 12.93 3.88 3.52
C ARG A 258 13.01 5.06 2.54
N VAL A 259 11.98 5.23 1.73
CA VAL A 259 11.82 6.36 0.82
C VAL A 259 10.97 7.43 1.49
N PRO A 260 11.40 8.70 1.56
CA PRO A 260 10.59 9.78 2.12
C PRO A 260 9.30 10.01 1.34
N MET A 261 8.17 10.17 2.03
CA MET A 261 6.89 10.47 1.39
C MET A 261 6.58 11.96 1.46
N ILE A 262 7.02 12.73 0.46
CA ILE A 262 6.83 14.19 0.47
C ILE A 262 5.72 14.56 -0.52
N PRO A 263 4.55 15.04 -0.04
CA PRO A 263 3.48 15.55 -0.90
C PRO A 263 3.97 16.66 -1.84
N ARG A 264 3.39 16.72 -3.05
CA ARG A 264 3.80 17.68 -4.10
C ARG A 264 3.65 19.13 -3.67
N SER A 265 2.59 19.43 -2.93
CA SER A 265 2.27 20.74 -2.37
C SER A 265 3.32 21.23 -1.39
N TRP A 266 4.16 20.34 -0.84
CA TRP A 266 5.25 20.72 0.06
C TRP A 266 6.52 21.05 -0.70
N GLN A 267 6.78 20.36 -1.82
CA GLN A 267 7.98 20.55 -2.63
C GLN A 267 8.05 21.97 -3.23
N ASN A 268 6.89 22.54 -3.59
CA ASN A 268 6.78 23.83 -4.27
C ASN A 268 6.28 24.98 -3.38
N ARG A 269 6.23 24.79 -2.05
CA ARG A 269 5.57 25.74 -1.16
C ARG A 269 6.41 27.01 -0.95
N LYS A 270 5.87 28.16 -1.36
CA LYS A 270 6.30 29.47 -0.85
C LYS A 270 5.60 29.75 0.50
N PRO A 271 6.27 30.40 1.48
CA PRO A 271 5.81 30.42 2.89
C PRO A 271 4.55 31.25 3.24
N LYS A 272 3.62 31.55 2.32
CA LYS A 272 2.57 32.56 2.61
C LYS A 272 1.13 32.13 2.28
N ALA A 273 0.27 32.50 3.23
CA ALA A 273 -1.20 32.60 3.24
C ALA A 273 -2.02 31.39 3.75
N ASP A 274 -2.03 30.22 3.13
CA ASP A 274 -2.95 29.12 3.54
C ASP A 274 -2.33 28.12 4.54
N ALA A 275 -1.22 28.52 5.17
CA ALA A 275 -0.32 27.63 5.88
C ALA A 275 -0.73 27.31 7.33
N LYS A 276 -1.59 28.07 8.00
CA LYS A 276 -1.77 27.94 9.47
C LYS A 276 -2.23 26.55 9.94
N ASN A 277 -3.27 25.99 9.30
CA ASN A 277 -3.84 24.71 9.74
C ASN A 277 -2.94 23.53 9.36
N LEU A 278 -2.39 23.52 8.15
CA LEU A 278 -1.47 22.46 7.73
C LEU A 278 -0.14 22.55 8.50
N ASP A 279 0.41 23.75 8.72
CA ASP A 279 1.64 23.94 9.51
C ASP A 279 1.44 23.46 10.96
N LYS A 280 0.32 23.80 11.62
CA LYS A 280 -0.01 23.24 12.95
C LYS A 280 -0.10 21.71 12.95
N TYR A 281 -0.71 21.14 11.93
CA TYR A 281 -0.83 19.69 11.75
C TYR A 281 0.54 19.01 11.52
N LEU A 282 1.38 19.56 10.65
CA LEU A 282 2.72 19.03 10.34
C LEU A 282 3.67 19.17 11.52
N ARG A 283 3.66 20.32 12.21
CA ARG A 283 4.38 20.49 13.47
C ARG A 283 3.96 19.47 14.51
N THR A 284 2.66 19.15 14.61
CA THR A 284 2.19 18.11 15.53
C THR A 284 2.76 16.73 15.15
N LYS A 285 2.79 16.39 13.85
CA LYS A 285 3.41 15.13 13.37
C LYS A 285 4.89 15.03 13.72
N VAL A 286 5.65 16.10 13.56
CA VAL A 286 7.10 16.10 13.84
C VAL A 286 7.35 16.12 15.35
N LEU A 287 6.84 17.15 16.05
CA LEU A 287 7.17 17.42 17.44
C LEU A 287 6.56 16.44 18.43
N ARG A 288 5.35 15.93 18.14
CA ARG A 288 4.61 15.06 19.06
C ARG A 288 4.49 13.61 18.61
N MET A 289 4.78 13.32 17.34
CA MET A 289 4.62 11.97 16.77
C MET A 289 5.86 11.47 16.03
N GLY A 290 7.02 12.12 16.20
CA GLY A 290 8.32 11.62 15.71
C GLY A 290 8.45 11.49 14.19
N HIS A 291 7.62 12.16 13.40
CA HIS A 291 7.73 12.06 11.94
C HIS A 291 9.01 12.74 11.44
N MET A 292 9.74 12.06 10.54
CA MET A 292 10.98 12.56 9.94
C MET A 292 10.67 13.49 8.76
N LEU A 293 10.37 14.75 9.04
CA LEU A 293 10.12 15.78 8.03
C LEU A 293 11.08 16.96 8.23
N PRO A 294 11.67 17.51 7.16
CA PRO A 294 12.27 18.83 7.22
C PRO A 294 11.13 19.84 7.37
N LEU A 295 11.05 20.52 8.52
CA LEU A 295 10.14 21.65 8.73
C LEU A 295 10.73 22.93 8.14
#